data_AF-A0A101HXH9-F1
#
_entry.id   AF-A0A101HXH9-F1
#
_cell.length_a   1.000
_cell.length_b   1.000
_cell.length_c   1.000
_cell.angle_alpha   90.00
_cell.angle_beta   90.00
_cell.angle_gamma   90.00
#
_symmetry.space_group_name_H-M   'P 1'
#
loop_
_entity.id
_entity.type
_entity.pdbx_description
1 polymer ?
#
loop_
_entity_poly.entity_id
_entity_poly.type
_entity_poly.pdbx_seq_one_letter_code
_entity_poly.pdbx_strand_id
1 'polypeptide(L)'
;MRLRAPATTANMGSGFDVMGMALKLHNTVQFEKANRLKVLSIGRYGREIEEAQQIFGNAIERFEKATGKMVPGVQIIQECNIPPARGLGSSAAATTSFLVCSEGL
;
A
#
# COMPACT_ATOMS: atom_id res chain seq x y z
N MET A 1 2.73 -7.48 11.46
CA MET A 1 2.64 -6.03 11.75
C MET A 1 1.37 -5.46 11.13
N ARG A 2 0.70 -4.50 11.78
CA ARG A 2 -0.51 -3.85 11.24
C ARG A 2 -0.30 -2.34 11.17
N LEU A 3 -0.48 -1.77 9.99
CA LEU A 3 -0.27 -0.35 9.69
C LEU A 3 -1.58 0.29 9.22
N ARG A 4 -1.80 1.54 9.59
CA ARG A 4 -2.94 2.34 9.14
C ARG A 4 -2.43 3.52 8.34
N ALA A 5 -2.77 3.55 7.06
CA ALA A 5 -2.29 4.57 6.13
C ALA A 5 -3.43 5.50 5.72
N PRO A 6 -3.25 6.83 5.84
CA PRO A 6 -4.26 7.79 5.45
C PRO A 6 -4.37 7.89 3.92
N ALA A 7 -5.55 8.26 3.44
CA ALA A 7 -5.76 8.79 2.11
C ALA A 7 -4.99 10.09 1.94
N THR A 8 -4.62 10.40 0.71
CA THR A 8 -3.95 11.65 0.38
C THR A 8 -4.64 12.34 -0.78
N THR A 9 -4.65 13.66 -0.76
CA THR A 9 -4.96 14.47 -1.95
C THR A 9 -3.71 15.24 -2.35
N ALA A 10 -3.54 15.48 -3.65
CA ALA A 10 -2.40 16.19 -4.22
C ALA A 10 -2.84 17.48 -4.93
N ASN A 11 -1.86 18.28 -5.34
CA ASN A 11 -1.98 19.49 -6.18
C ASN A 11 -2.65 20.70 -5.52
N MET A 12 -3.77 20.52 -4.81
CA MET A 12 -4.44 21.58 -4.02
C MET A 12 -4.59 22.93 -4.77
N GLY A 13 -4.93 22.89 -6.06
CA GLY A 13 -4.96 24.08 -6.91
C GLY A 13 -3.62 24.31 -7.62
N SER A 14 -2.96 25.43 -7.34
CA SER A 14 -1.71 25.83 -8.00
C SER A 14 -0.48 25.03 -7.56
N GLY A 15 -0.60 24.18 -6.53
CA GLY A 15 0.48 23.36 -5.98
C GLY A 15 0.73 22.06 -6.75
N PHE A 16 0.59 22.09 -8.08
CA PHE A 16 0.75 20.91 -8.94
C PHE A 16 2.11 20.23 -8.70
N ASP A 17 2.08 18.93 -8.44
CA ASP A 17 3.24 18.06 -8.14
C ASP A 17 4.13 18.48 -6.94
N VAL A 18 3.71 19.46 -6.14
CA VAL A 18 4.48 19.94 -4.98
C VAL A 18 3.70 19.93 -3.66
N MET A 19 2.37 19.91 -3.71
CA MET A 19 1.52 19.91 -2.51
C MET A 19 0.78 18.58 -2.34
N GLY A 20 0.73 18.10 -1.09
CA GLY A 20 -0.07 16.94 -0.70
C GLY A 20 -0.54 17.04 0.75
N MET A 21 -1.68 16.43 1.05
CA MET A 21 -2.25 16.40 2.40
C MET A 21 -2.86 15.05 2.73
N ALA A 22 -2.58 14.57 3.94
CA ALA A 22 -3.22 13.40 4.52
C ALA A 22 -4.65 13.72 5.00
N LEU A 23 -5.59 12.82 4.74
CA LEU A 23 -7.00 12.95 5.09
C LEU A 23 -7.39 11.98 6.21
N LYS A 24 -8.48 12.28 6.93
CA LYS A 24 -9.03 11.40 8.00
C LYS A 24 -9.81 10.19 7.45
N LEU A 25 -9.36 9.60 6.35
CA LEU A 25 -9.87 8.38 5.73
C LEU A 25 -8.68 7.43 5.55
N HIS A 26 -8.81 6.14 5.85
CA HIS A 26 -7.64 5.26 5.95
C HIS A 26 -7.88 3.88 5.36
N ASN A 27 -6.83 3.31 4.79
CA ASN A 27 -6.70 1.87 4.61
C ASN A 27 -5.93 1.29 5.80
N THR A 28 -6.13 -0.01 6.02
CA THR A 28 -5.33 -0.77 6.98
C THR A 28 -4.61 -1.89 6.24
N VAL A 29 -3.30 -2.06 6.46
CA VAL A 29 -2.51 -3.12 5.83
C VAL A 29 -1.85 -3.95 6.92
N GLN A 30 -2.05 -5.25 6.86
CA GLN A 30 -1.49 -6.23 7.80
C GLN A 30 -0.54 -7.15 7.06
N PHE A 31 0.63 -7.37 7.66
CA PHE A 31 1.72 -8.20 7.15
C PHE A 31 1.99 -9.34 8.11
N GLU A 32 2.02 -10.56 7.60
CA GLU A 32 2.25 -11.80 8.34
C GLU A 32 3.29 -12.65 7.63
N LYS A 33 4.18 -13.32 8.38
CA LYS A 33 5.14 -14.25 7.79
C LYS A 33 4.41 -15.39 7.10
N ALA A 34 4.84 -15.76 5.91
CA ALA A 34 4.27 -16.84 5.11
C ALA A 34 5.36 -17.52 4.26
N ASN A 35 4.99 -18.57 3.53
CA ASN A 35 5.94 -19.28 2.64
C ASN A 35 6.08 -18.61 1.27
N ARG A 36 5.12 -17.76 0.88
CA ARG A 36 5.08 -17.05 -0.41
C ARG A 36 4.26 -15.78 -0.29
N LEU A 37 4.39 -14.87 -1.26
CA LEU A 37 3.54 -13.70 -1.37
C LEU A 37 2.07 -14.12 -1.57
N LYS A 38 1.19 -13.69 -0.68
CA LYS A 38 -0.26 -13.83 -0.83
C LYS A 38 -0.94 -12.53 -0.41
N VAL A 39 -1.68 -11.90 -1.32
CA VAL A 39 -2.39 -10.66 -1.05
C VAL A 39 -3.89 -10.91 -1.00
N LEU A 40 -4.55 -10.40 0.04
CA LEU A 40 -6.00 -10.42 0.19
C LEU A 40 -6.51 -8.99 0.37
N SER A 41 -7.42 -8.58 -0.51
CA SER A 41 -8.10 -7.29 -0.44
C SER A 41 -9.50 -7.47 0.15
N ILE A 42 -9.77 -6.80 1.26
CA ILE A 42 -11.06 -6.78 1.96
C ILE A 42 -11.56 -5.35 2.15
N GLY A 43 -12.67 -5.16 2.87
CA GLY A 43 -13.25 -3.85 3.13
C GLY A 43 -14.14 -3.35 1.99
N ARG A 44 -14.63 -2.12 2.12
CA ARG A 44 -15.66 -1.54 1.24
C ARG A 44 -15.30 -1.61 -0.25
N TYR A 45 -14.04 -1.34 -0.57
CA TYR A 45 -13.52 -1.29 -1.94
C TYR A 45 -12.58 -2.46 -2.27
N GLY A 46 -12.49 -3.48 -1.40
CA GLY A 46 -11.51 -4.57 -1.58
C GLY A 46 -11.66 -5.33 -2.89
N ARG A 47 -12.89 -5.51 -3.36
CA ARG A 47 -13.20 -6.18 -4.64
C ARG A 47 -12.83 -5.36 -5.87
N GLU A 48 -12.63 -4.05 -5.73
CA GLU A 48 -12.24 -3.15 -6.82
C GLU A 48 -10.71 -3.10 -7.01
N ILE A 49 -9.94 -3.80 -6.17
CA ILE A 49 -8.47 -3.85 -6.25
C ILE A 49 -8.03 -5.18 -6.87
N GLU A 50 -8.16 -5.30 -8.19
CA GLU A 50 -7.88 -6.54 -8.93
C GLU A 50 -6.37 -6.88 -9.01
N GLU A 51 -5.51 -5.87 -9.12
CA GLU A 51 -4.07 -6.05 -9.37
C GLU A 51 -3.20 -6.05 -8.10
N ALA A 52 -3.80 -6.25 -6.92
CA ALA A 52 -3.11 -6.15 -5.64
C ALA A 52 -1.86 -7.05 -5.55
N GLN A 53 -1.97 -8.31 -5.99
CA GLN A 53 -0.88 -9.27 -5.96
C GLN A 53 0.31 -8.80 -6.79
N GLN A 54 0.06 -8.26 -7.98
CA GLN A 54 1.10 -7.77 -8.89
C GLN A 54 1.71 -6.45 -8.40
N ILE A 55 0.90 -5.54 -7.83
CA ILE A 55 1.40 -4.28 -7.26
C ILE A 55 2.39 -4.56 -6.12
N PHE A 56 2.03 -5.42 -5.15
CA PHE A 56 2.94 -5.77 -4.06
C PHE A 56 4.14 -6.60 -4.52
N GLY A 57 3.96 -7.50 -5.50
CA GLY A 57 5.06 -8.23 -6.12
C GLY A 57 6.10 -7.29 -6.73
N ASN A 58 5.65 -6.34 -7.56
CA ASN A 58 6.52 -5.33 -8.16
C ASN A 58 7.19 -4.44 -7.10
N ALA A 59 6.48 -4.09 -6.02
CA ALA A 59 7.04 -3.30 -4.92
C ALA A 59 8.14 -4.06 -4.18
N ILE A 60 7.95 -5.35 -3.93
CA ILE A 60 8.96 -6.24 -3.34
C ILE A 60 10.17 -6.32 -4.26
N GLU A 61 9.99 -6.67 -5.54
CA GLU A 61 11.10 -6.78 -6.50
C GLU A 61 11.92 -5.49 -6.59
N ARG A 62 11.24 -4.33 -6.60
CA ARG A 62 11.92 -3.02 -6.61
C ARG A 62 12.67 -2.74 -5.32
N PHE A 63 12.10 -3.09 -4.16
CA PHE A 63 12.77 -2.95 -2.87
C PHE A 63 14.00 -3.83 -2.77
N GLU A 64 13.91 -5.10 -3.15
CA GLU A 64 15.04 -6.04 -3.15
C GLU A 64 16.14 -5.56 -4.10
N LYS A 65 15.79 -5.10 -5.30
CA LYS A 65 16.75 -4.54 -6.26
C LYS A 65 17.44 -3.27 -5.75
N ALA A 66 16.71 -2.41 -5.03
CA ALA A 66 17.24 -1.15 -4.52
C ALA A 66 18.11 -1.32 -3.27
N THR A 67 17.82 -2.32 -2.44
CA THR A 67 18.44 -2.48 -1.11
C THR A 67 19.37 -3.69 -0.99
N GLY A 68 19.26 -4.68 -1.88
CA GLY A 68 19.93 -5.98 -1.77
C GLY A 68 19.37 -6.88 -0.66
N LYS A 69 18.32 -6.45 0.07
CA LYS A 69 17.67 -7.24 1.12
C LYS A 69 16.54 -8.06 0.52
N MET A 70 16.54 -9.36 0.76
CA MET A 70 15.45 -10.26 0.34
C MET A 70 14.26 -10.13 1.29
N VAL A 71 13.05 -10.04 0.74
CA VAL A 71 11.81 -10.05 1.52
C VAL A 71 11.35 -11.51 1.67
N PRO A 72 11.21 -12.03 2.90
CA PRO A 72 10.70 -13.39 3.09
C PRO A 72 9.25 -13.50 2.59
N GLY A 73 8.78 -14.73 2.40
CA GLY A 73 7.37 -14.95 2.06
C GLY A 73 6.44 -14.22 3.05
N VAL A 74 5.44 -13.52 2.53
CA VAL A 74 4.58 -12.64 3.31
C VAL A 74 3.13 -12.75 2.86
N GLN A 75 2.22 -12.88 3.82
CA GLN A 75 0.80 -12.69 3.60
C GLN A 75 0.44 -11.25 3.93
N ILE A 76 -0.23 -10.59 2.98
CA ILE A 76 -0.66 -9.20 3.07
C ILE A 76 -2.18 -9.19 3.07
N ILE A 77 -2.79 -8.60 4.09
CA ILE A 77 -4.23 -8.36 4.14
C ILE A 77 -4.43 -6.84 4.14
N GLN A 78 -5.06 -6.32 3.09
CA GLN A 78 -5.39 -4.91 2.99
C GLN A 78 -6.90 -4.71 3.14
N GLU A 79 -7.28 -3.91 4.12
CA GLU A 79 -8.65 -3.42 4.29
C GLU A 79 -8.79 -2.07 3.58
N CYS A 80 -9.42 -2.13 2.40
CA CYS A 80 -9.53 -1.04 1.45
C CYS A 80 -10.81 -0.23 1.71
N ASN A 81 -10.67 0.88 2.43
CA ASN A 81 -11.75 1.82 2.72
C ASN A 81 -11.59 3.17 1.99
N ILE A 82 -10.43 3.40 1.36
CA ILE A 82 -10.18 4.55 0.49
C ILE A 82 -10.64 4.22 -0.94
N PRO A 83 -11.55 5.00 -1.55
CA PRO A 83 -12.01 4.78 -2.91
C PRO A 83 -10.85 4.75 -3.92
N PRO A 84 -10.71 3.68 -4.73
CA PRO A 84 -9.70 3.63 -5.78
C PRO A 84 -10.05 4.60 -6.92
N ALA A 85 -9.03 5.08 -7.65
CA ALA A 85 -9.20 5.94 -8.83
C ALA A 85 -10.06 7.20 -8.61
N ARG A 86 -9.97 7.83 -7.43
CA ARG A 86 -10.65 9.11 -7.08
C ARG A 86 -9.72 10.22 -6.64
N GLY A 87 -8.41 10.11 -6.93
CA GLY A 87 -7.42 11.09 -6.49
C GLY A 87 -7.17 11.10 -4.97
N LEU A 88 -7.49 10.00 -4.29
CA LEU A 88 -7.39 9.85 -2.83
C LEU A 88 -6.19 8.98 -2.37
N GLY A 89 -5.27 8.66 -3.28
CA GLY A 89 -4.00 8.01 -2.92
C GLY A 89 -4.10 6.58 -2.38
N SER A 90 -5.16 5.81 -2.68
CA SER A 90 -5.36 4.44 -2.15
C SER A 90 -4.18 3.49 -2.43
N SER A 91 -3.65 3.49 -3.65
CA SER A 91 -2.48 2.67 -4.03
C SER A 91 -1.18 3.14 -3.36
N ALA A 92 -1.00 4.46 -3.24
CA ALA A 92 0.14 5.04 -2.53
C ALA A 92 0.12 4.63 -1.04
N ALA A 93 -1.04 4.72 -0.39
CA ALA A 93 -1.23 4.28 1.00
C ALA A 93 -0.82 2.81 1.22
N ALA A 94 -1.21 1.92 0.30
CA ALA A 94 -0.84 0.49 0.36
C ALA A 94 0.66 0.26 0.18
N THR A 95 1.26 0.89 -0.84
CA THR A 95 2.69 0.69 -1.19
C THR A 95 3.62 1.31 -0.14
N THR A 96 3.30 2.50 0.37
CA THR A 96 4.06 3.12 1.47
C THR A 96 3.98 2.29 2.74
N SER A 97 2.83 1.67 3.04
CA SER A 97 2.72 0.75 4.19
C SER A 97 3.69 -0.43 4.07
N PHE A 98 3.87 -0.98 2.87
CA PHE A 98 4.85 -2.02 2.63
C PHE A 98 6.28 -1.53 2.89
N LEU A 99 6.67 -0.38 2.32
CA LEU A 99 8.02 0.16 2.51
C LEU A 99 8.36 0.44 3.98
N VAL A 100 7.38 0.94 4.75
CA VAL A 100 7.56 1.14 6.20
C VAL A 100 7.71 -0.19 6.94
N CYS A 101 6.99 -1.23 6.52
CA CYS A 101 7.08 -2.55 7.12
C CYS A 101 8.38 -3.29 6.72
N SER A 102 8.86 -3.13 5.49
CA SER A 102 10.01 -3.85 4.95
C SER A 102 11.35 -3.48 5.60
N GLU A 103 11.44 -2.30 6.22
CA GLU A 103 12.60 -1.96 7.07
C GLU A 103 12.66 -2.79 8.37
N GLY A 104 11.56 -3.43 8.77
CA GLY A 104 11.49 -4.27 9.96
C GLY A 104 11.21 -5.76 9.70
N LEU A 105 11.16 -6.17 8.42
CA LEU A 105 11.00 -7.57 8.00
C LEU A 105 12.36 -8.23 7.74
#